data_AF-A0A382SNP0-F1
#
_entry.id   AF-A0A382SNP0-F1
#
_cell.length_a   1.000
_cell.length_b   1.000
_cell.length_c   1.000
_cell.angle_alpha   90.00
_cell.angle_beta   90.00
_cell.angle_gamma   90.00
#
_symmetry.space_group_name_H-M   'P 1'
#
loop_
_entity.id
_entity.type
_entity.pdbx_description
1 polymer ?
#
loop_
_entity_poly.entity_id
_entity_poly.type
_entity_poly.pdbx_seq_one_letter_code
_entity_poly.pdbx_strand_id
1 'polypeptide(L)'
;MKEIQSTEGLELQIIATGMHLSPEFGLTYQQIESDGFVIDKKVEMLLSSDTEVGITKSMGIGMVGFADALSDLTPDLLVVLGDRYEIFVAASAATVARI
;
A
#
# COMPACT_ATOMS: atom_id res chain seq x y z
N MET A 1 3.03 -12.08 8.84
CA MET A 1 2.09 -12.25 7.72
C MET A 1 1.60 -13.69 7.59
N LYS A 2 2.47 -14.71 7.45
CA LYS A 2 2.03 -16.12 7.35
C LYS A 2 1.13 -16.57 8.52
N GLU A 3 1.46 -16.17 9.74
CA GLU A 3 0.64 -16.48 10.91
C GLU A 3 -0.77 -15.87 10.83
N ILE A 4 -0.90 -14.63 10.34
CA ILE A 4 -2.20 -13.97 10.14
C ILE A 4 -3.02 -14.78 9.12
N GLN A 5 -2.40 -15.14 7.99
CA GLN A 5 -3.04 -15.93 6.93
C GLN A 5 -3.51 -17.31 7.39
N SER A 6 -2.81 -17.94 8.34
CA SER A 6 -3.16 -19.27 8.86
C SER A 6 -4.09 -19.25 10.07
N THR A 7 -4.41 -18.08 10.62
CA THR A 7 -5.20 -17.96 11.84
C THR A 7 -6.69 -17.82 11.50
N GLU A 8 -7.51 -18.71 12.05
CA GLU A 8 -8.96 -18.64 11.89
C GLU A 8 -9.52 -17.34 12.50
N GLY A 9 -10.42 -16.69 11.77
CA GLY A 9 -11.01 -15.41 12.17
C GLY A 9 -10.18 -14.17 11.80
N LEU A 10 -9.02 -14.34 11.14
CA LEU A 10 -8.27 -13.24 10.54
C LEU A 10 -8.24 -13.38 9.02
N GLU A 11 -8.49 -12.27 8.32
CA GLU A 11 -8.30 -12.17 6.87
C GLU A 11 -7.08 -11.28 6.60
N LEU A 12 -6.07 -11.85 5.95
CA LEU A 12 -4.91 -11.08 5.51
C LEU A 12 -5.22 -10.43 4.17
N GLN A 13 -5.24 -9.09 4.15
CA GLN A 13 -5.31 -8.30 2.93
C GLN A 13 -4.01 -7.51 2.74
N ILE A 14 -3.53 -7.40 1.50
CA ILE A 14 -2.26 -6.76 1.15
C ILE A 14 -2.47 -5.70 0.07
N ILE A 15 -2.07 -4.48 0.39
CA ILE A 15 -1.91 -3.39 -0.59
C ILE A 15 -0.42 -3.25 -0.91
N ALA A 16 -0.04 -3.48 -2.18
CA ALA A 16 1.30 -3.16 -2.67
C ALA A 16 1.29 -1.77 -3.33
N THR A 17 2.31 -0.95 -3.06
CA THR A 17 2.38 0.45 -3.52
C THR A 17 3.83 0.89 -3.72
N GLY A 18 4.01 2.13 -4.16
CA GLY A 18 5.31 2.80 -4.18
C GLY A 18 6.33 2.05 -5.04
N MET A 19 7.52 1.84 -4.49
CA MET A 19 8.63 1.20 -5.21
C MET A 19 8.35 -0.23 -5.63
N HIS A 20 7.44 -0.95 -4.96
CA HIS A 20 7.10 -2.32 -5.34
C HIS A 20 6.53 -2.42 -6.75
N LEU A 21 5.86 -1.37 -7.23
CA LEU A 21 5.21 -1.34 -8.53
C LEU A 21 6.05 -0.64 -9.60
N SER A 22 7.21 -0.10 -9.25
CA SER A 22 8.05 0.65 -10.20
C SER A 22 9.04 -0.28 -10.93
N PRO A 23 9.12 -0.19 -12.27
CA PRO A 23 10.15 -0.88 -13.05
C PRO A 23 11.57 -0.47 -12.67
N GLU A 24 11.78 0.80 -12.29
CA GLU A 24 13.09 1.34 -11.91
C GLU A 24 13.64 0.67 -10.65
N PHE A 25 12.75 0.14 -9.81
CA PHE A 25 13.09 -0.57 -8.58
C PHE A 25 12.87 -2.08 -8.68
N GLY A 26 12.71 -2.61 -9.89
CA GLY A 26 12.70 -4.05 -10.17
C GLY A 26 11.38 -4.77 -9.93
N LEU A 27 10.24 -4.06 -9.87
CA LEU A 27 8.90 -4.64 -9.71
C LEU A 27 8.80 -5.66 -8.56
N THR A 28 9.31 -5.27 -7.39
CA THR A 28 9.45 -6.17 -6.23
C THR A 28 8.13 -6.68 -5.66
N TYR A 29 6.97 -6.20 -6.13
CA TYR A 29 5.68 -6.87 -5.88
C TYR A 29 5.68 -8.34 -6.31
N GLN A 30 6.47 -8.68 -7.36
CA GLN A 30 6.59 -10.05 -7.85
C GLN A 30 7.22 -10.97 -6.81
N GLN A 31 8.09 -10.44 -5.94
CA GLN A 31 8.65 -11.22 -4.83
C GLN A 31 7.57 -11.52 -3.78
N ILE A 32 6.69 -10.57 -3.48
CA ILE A 32 5.55 -10.77 -2.57
C ILE A 32 4.68 -11.92 -3.09
N GLU A 33 4.35 -11.90 -4.39
CA GLU A 33 3.58 -12.97 -5.04
C GLU A 33 4.33 -14.31 -5.03
N SER A 34 5.65 -14.29 -5.30
CA SER A 34 6.51 -15.48 -5.29
C SER A 34 6.65 -16.13 -3.92
N ASP A 35 6.58 -15.32 -2.85
CA ASP A 35 6.59 -15.78 -1.46
C ASP A 35 5.27 -16.45 -1.03
N GLY A 36 4.26 -16.47 -1.93
CA GLY A 36 2.97 -17.14 -1.75
C GLY A 36 1.87 -16.22 -1.21
N PHE A 37 2.09 -14.91 -1.21
CA PHE A 37 1.07 -13.95 -0.80
C PHE A 37 0.24 -13.45 -1.99
N VAL A 38 -1.03 -13.17 -1.73
CA VAL A 38 -1.92 -12.52 -2.71
C VAL A 38 -1.89 -11.03 -2.43
N ILE A 39 -1.75 -10.22 -3.48
CA ILE A 39 -1.87 -8.76 -3.40
C ILE A 39 -3.28 -8.40 -3.84
N ASP A 40 -4.10 -7.95 -2.89
CA ASP A 40 -5.51 -7.62 -3.14
C ASP A 40 -5.67 -6.30 -3.90
N LYS A 41 -4.79 -5.34 -3.64
CA LYS A 41 -4.74 -4.06 -4.37
C LYS A 41 -3.31 -3.62 -4.68
N LYS A 42 -3.12 -3.08 -5.87
CA LYS A 42 -1.90 -2.40 -6.31
C LYS A 42 -2.21 -0.92 -6.46
N VAL A 43 -1.57 -0.07 -5.65
CA VAL A 43 -1.76 1.39 -5.68
C VAL A 43 -0.55 2.03 -6.33
N GLU A 44 -0.67 2.41 -7.61
CA GLU A 44 0.38 3.15 -8.31
C GLU A 44 0.35 4.62 -7.90
N MET A 45 1.47 5.10 -7.34
CA MET A 45 1.56 6.48 -6.85
C MET A 45 2.84 7.21 -7.24
N LEU A 46 3.88 6.50 -7.69
CA LEU A 46 5.18 7.10 -7.98
C LEU A 46 5.15 7.85 -9.32
N LEU A 47 5.58 9.10 -9.28
CA LEU A 47 6.06 9.82 -10.45
C LEU A 47 7.56 9.54 -10.56
N SER A 48 8.09 9.46 -11.79
CA SER A 48 9.55 9.38 -12.04
C SER A 48 10.23 10.72 -11.71
N SER A 49 10.23 11.10 -10.43
CA SER A 49 10.85 12.31 -9.90
C SER A 49 11.06 12.22 -8.38
N ASP A 50 12.32 12.34 -7.97
CA ASP A 50 12.71 12.39 -6.54
C ASP A 50 12.80 13.82 -5.99
N THR A 51 12.24 14.80 -6.69
CA THR A 51 12.16 16.18 -6.18
C THR A 51 11.09 16.28 -5.10
N GLU A 52 11.21 17.22 -4.18
CA GLU A 52 10.18 17.50 -3.16
C GLU A 52 8.79 17.69 -3.77
N VAL A 53 8.71 18.39 -4.91
CA VAL A 53 7.46 18.59 -5.67
C VAL A 53 6.96 17.28 -6.28
N GLY A 54 7.86 16.46 -6.83
CA GLY A 54 7.53 15.13 -7.39
C GLY A 54 6.95 14.20 -6.32
N ILE A 55 7.66 14.09 -5.19
CA ILE A 55 7.23 13.30 -4.04
C ILE A 55 5.88 13.79 -3.50
N THR A 56 5.71 15.10 -3.33
CA THR A 56 4.44 15.66 -2.83
C THR A 56 3.27 15.38 -3.79
N LYS A 57 3.51 15.42 -5.11
CA LYS A 57 2.49 15.02 -6.09
C LYS A 57 2.19 13.52 -6.02
N SER A 58 3.21 12.67 -5.87
CA SER A 58 3.05 11.24 -5.65
C SER A 58 2.22 10.94 -4.41
N MET A 59 2.43 11.68 -3.32
CA MET A 59 1.59 11.57 -2.12
C MET A 59 0.12 11.88 -2.41
N GLY A 60 -0.16 12.91 -3.21
CA GLY A 60 -1.53 13.23 -3.64
C GLY A 60 -2.18 12.12 -4.47
N ILE A 61 -1.45 11.52 -5.41
CA ILE A 61 -1.92 10.38 -6.20
C ILE A 61 -2.17 9.17 -5.30
N GLY A 62 -1.24 8.87 -4.39
CA GLY A 62 -1.37 7.80 -3.42
C GLY A 62 -2.60 7.96 -2.55
N MET A 63 -2.91 9.18 -2.10
CA MET A 63 -4.10 9.46 -1.28
C MET A 63 -5.39 9.06 -2.01
N VAL A 64 -5.51 9.39 -3.30
CA VAL A 64 -6.66 9.00 -4.12
C VAL A 64 -6.75 7.48 -4.25
N GLY A 65 -5.63 6.82 -4.58
CA GLY A 65 -5.61 5.37 -4.74
C GLY A 65 -5.89 4.61 -3.43
N PHE A 66 -5.41 5.10 -2.28
CA PHE A 66 -5.73 4.50 -0.99
C PHE A 66 -7.19 4.73 -0.59
N ALA A 67 -7.80 5.87 -0.94
CA ALA A 67 -9.22 6.09 -0.69
C ALA A 67 -10.06 4.99 -1.38
N ASP A 68 -9.78 4.70 -2.64
CA ASP A 68 -10.47 3.65 -3.40
C ASP A 68 -10.13 2.25 -2.84
N ALA A 69 -8.85 1.95 -2.62
CA ALA A 69 -8.42 0.65 -2.13
C ALA A 69 -9.00 0.30 -0.75
N LEU A 70 -9.02 1.25 0.19
CA LEU A 70 -9.59 1.04 1.51
C LEU A 70 -11.12 0.96 1.48
N SER A 71 -11.78 1.69 0.59
CA SER A 71 -13.23 1.58 0.39
C SER A 71 -13.62 0.21 -0.18
N ASP A 72 -12.80 -0.37 -1.05
CA ASP A 72 -13.07 -1.67 -1.66
C ASP A 72 -12.76 -2.83 -0.71
N LEU A 73 -11.66 -2.73 0.05
CA LEU A 73 -11.20 -3.81 0.94
C LEU A 73 -11.93 -3.82 2.28
N THR A 74 -12.45 -2.66 2.72
CA THR A 74 -13.14 -2.47 4.00
C THR A 74 -12.44 -3.14 5.19
N PRO A 75 -11.15 -2.88 5.45
CA PRO A 75 -10.42 -3.58 6.51
C PRO A 75 -10.84 -3.07 7.90
N ASP A 76 -10.79 -3.95 8.90
CA ASP A 76 -11.03 -3.57 10.30
C ASP A 76 -9.79 -2.95 10.99
N LEU A 77 -8.59 -3.22 10.45
CA LEU A 77 -7.32 -2.75 10.98
C LEU A 77 -6.31 -2.58 9.85
N LEU A 78 -5.61 -1.44 9.84
CA LEU A 78 -4.47 -1.22 8.95
C LEU A 78 -3.15 -1.33 9.71
N VAL A 79 -2.28 -2.26 9.30
CA VAL A 79 -0.91 -2.36 9.81
C VAL A 79 0.03 -1.61 8.87
N VAL A 80 0.76 -0.65 9.42
CA VAL A 80 1.81 0.09 8.70
C VAL A 80 3.15 -0.06 9.40
N LEU A 81 4.24 -0.06 8.64
CA LEU A 81 5.60 -0.18 9.16
C LEU A 81 6.55 0.78 8.42
N GLY A 82 7.37 1.49 9.19
CA GLY A 82 8.35 2.45 8.69
C GLY A 82 7.88 3.90 8.80
N ASP A 83 8.58 4.80 8.10
CA ASP A 83 8.47 6.25 8.24
C ASP A 83 8.42 6.99 6.88
N ARG A 84 8.28 6.23 5.78
CA ARG A 84 8.24 6.81 4.43
C ARG A 84 6.93 7.53 4.14
N TYR A 85 6.95 8.40 3.13
CA TYR A 85 5.81 9.23 2.79
C TYR A 85 4.56 8.43 2.38
N GLU A 86 4.72 7.29 1.71
CA GLU A 86 3.59 6.41 1.37
C GLU A 86 2.87 5.88 2.61
N ILE A 87 3.60 5.65 3.71
CA ILE A 87 3.05 5.22 4.99
C ILE A 87 2.22 6.34 5.61
N PHE A 88 2.75 7.56 5.61
CA PHE A 88 2.01 8.72 6.09
C PHE A 88 0.71 8.95 5.30
N VAL A 89 0.75 8.78 3.98
CA VAL A 89 -0.43 8.93 3.12
C VAL A 89 -1.46 7.83 3.38
N ALA A 90 -1.04 6.56 3.47
CA ALA A 90 -1.92 5.44 3.78
C ALA A 90 -2.61 5.61 5.14
N ALA A 91 -1.87 5.99 6.18
CA ALA A 91 -2.40 6.24 7.52
C ALA A 91 -3.38 7.44 7.53
N SER A 92 -3.09 8.49 6.76
CA SER A 92 -3.97 9.65 6.63
C SER A 92 -5.30 9.28 5.96
N ALA A 93 -5.27 8.48 4.89
CA ALA A 93 -6.47 7.97 4.23
C ALA A 93 -7.28 7.07 5.18
N ALA A 94 -6.61 6.16 5.89
CA ALA A 94 -7.24 5.28 6.88
C ALA A 94 -7.93 6.05 8.02
N THR A 95 -7.32 7.15 8.49
CA THR A 95 -7.93 8.03 9.50
C THR A 95 -9.27 8.59 9.04
N VAL A 96 -9.37 8.99 7.77
CA VAL A 96 -10.63 9.50 7.19
C VAL A 96 -11.64 8.36 6.98
N ALA A 97 -11.16 7.19 6.57
CA ALA A 97 -11.96 5.97 6.40
C ALA A 97 -12.43 5.35 7.73
N ARG A 98 -11.91 5.83 8.87
CA ARG A 98 -12.22 5.36 10.24
C ARG A 98 -11.82 3.91 10.50
N ILE A 99 -10.62 3.57 10.02
CA ILE A 99 -9.90 2.31 10.28
C ILE A 99 -8.93 2.51 11.44
#